data_AF-A0A1B7TE82-F1
#
_entry.id   AF-A0A1B7TE82-F1
#
_cell.length_a   1.000
_cell.length_b   1.000
_cell.length_c   1.000
_cell.angle_alpha   90.00
_cell.angle_beta   90.00
_cell.angle_gamma   90.00
#
_symmetry.space_group_name_H-M   'P 1'
#
loop_
_entity.id
_entity.type
_entity.pdbx_description
1 polymer ?
#
loop_
_entity_poly.entity_id
_entity_poly.type
_entity_poly.pdbx_seq_one_letter_code
_entity_poly.pdbx_strand_id
1 'polypeptide(L)'
;MECLNGDTHTILRFLRYPQIRDTEEAENDDIRAGAHTDYGLLTILFQQEGQQGLQLNVNQNDDDWAPVEFQPSDDITKEGAPLVVNFGDLFQFWTNDIIKSTRHRVAVPESRLKDRYSIVFFVHPEDDTSLEGWNSKYIPKDKNNKPKVTAYEHLLMRLEDTYK
;
A
#
# COMPACT_ATOMS: atom_id res chain seq x y z
N MET A 1 -19.03 -7.36 20.05
CA MET A 1 -18.32 -6.71 18.95
C MET A 1 -18.67 -5.25 19.08
N GLU A 2 -17.82 -4.46 19.74
CA GLU A 2 -18.00 -3.01 19.76
C GLU A 2 -17.74 -2.53 18.33
N CYS A 3 -18.71 -1.86 17.73
CA CYS A 3 -18.46 -1.12 16.50
C CYS A 3 -17.47 -0.01 16.85
N LEU A 4 -16.45 0.15 16.02
CA LEU A 4 -15.65 1.38 16.00
C LEU A 4 -16.62 2.54 15.80
N ASN A 5 -16.63 3.47 16.74
CA ASN A 5 -17.57 4.60 16.77
C ASN A 5 -16.90 5.92 16.39
N GLY A 6 -15.58 5.91 16.17
CA GLY A 6 -14.81 7.06 15.70
C GLY A 6 -14.78 7.16 14.18
N ASP A 7 -14.54 8.38 13.69
CA ASP A 7 -14.29 8.62 12.27
C ASP A 7 -12.98 7.93 11.84
N THR A 8 -12.96 7.40 10.62
CA THR A 8 -11.78 6.77 10.03
C THR A 8 -11.72 7.03 8.54
N HIS A 9 -10.50 7.14 8.02
CA HIS A 9 -10.23 7.24 6.59
C HIS A 9 -10.00 5.87 5.91
N THR A 10 -10.55 4.80 6.49
CA THR A 10 -10.55 3.47 5.88
C THR A 10 -11.38 3.50 4.58
N ILE A 11 -10.78 3.07 3.47
CA ILE A 11 -11.39 3.18 2.13
C ILE A 11 -11.25 1.86 1.38
N LEU A 12 -12.35 1.41 0.75
CA LEU A 12 -12.34 0.37 -0.26
C LEU A 12 -12.32 1.00 -1.66
N ARG A 13 -11.25 0.80 -2.42
CA ARG A 13 -11.05 1.36 -3.76
C ARG A 13 -11.12 0.27 -4.81
N PHE A 14 -12.01 0.44 -5.79
CA PHE A 14 -12.08 -0.37 -6.99
C PHE A 14 -11.27 0.32 -8.10
N LEU A 15 -10.28 -0.36 -8.65
CA LEU A 15 -9.40 0.16 -9.68
C LEU A 15 -9.58 -0.62 -10.97
N ARG A 16 -9.71 0.12 -12.07
CA ARG A 16 -9.65 -0.38 -13.44
C ARG A 16 -8.54 0.36 -14.17
N TYR A 17 -7.57 -0.39 -14.67
CA TYR A 17 -6.51 0.07 -15.55
C TYR A 17 -6.88 -0.37 -16.98
N PRO A 18 -7.34 0.55 -17.85
CA PRO A 18 -7.77 0.19 -19.20
C PRO A 18 -6.63 -0.41 -20.03
N GLN A 19 -6.96 -1.32 -20.93
CA GLN A 19 -6.04 -1.84 -21.95
C GLN A 19 -5.35 -0.68 -22.69
N ILE A 20 -4.06 -0.85 -22.98
CA ILE A 20 -3.31 0.07 -23.82
C ILE A 20 -3.54 -0.36 -25.27
N ARG A 21 -3.96 0.56 -26.13
CA ARG A 21 -4.02 0.32 -27.58
C ARG A 21 -2.64 0.65 -28.15
N ASP A 22 -2.16 -0.15 -29.10
CA ASP A 22 -0.88 0.09 -29.76
C ASP A 22 -0.91 1.44 -30.49
N THR A 23 -0.31 2.44 -29.87
CA THR A 23 -0.08 3.79 -30.40
C THR A 23 1.37 4.14 -30.11
N GLU A 24 2.06 4.86 -31.00
CA GLU A 24 3.48 5.23 -30.86
C GLU A 24 3.81 5.92 -29.50
N GLU A 25 2.84 6.61 -28.89
CA GLU A 25 2.99 7.23 -27.55
C GLU A 25 3.04 6.21 -26.39
N ALA A 26 2.50 5.01 -26.57
CA ALA A 26 2.44 3.97 -25.54
C ALA A 26 3.73 3.16 -25.40
N GLU A 27 4.71 3.36 -26.28
CA GLU A 27 6.01 2.69 -26.20
C GLU A 27 6.92 3.30 -25.13
N ASN A 28 6.65 4.53 -24.67
CA ASN A 28 7.55 5.27 -23.78
C ASN A 28 7.11 5.34 -22.31
N ASP A 29 5.91 4.86 -21.96
CA ASP A 29 5.41 4.91 -20.58
C ASP A 29 5.15 3.50 -20.02
N ASP A 30 6.14 2.97 -19.30
CA ASP A 30 6.10 1.63 -18.71
C ASP A 30 5.41 1.60 -17.33
N ILE A 31 4.87 2.72 -16.85
CA ILE A 31 4.30 2.84 -15.50
C ILE A 31 2.81 3.22 -15.53
N ARG A 32 1.96 2.39 -14.92
CA ARG A 32 0.51 2.63 -14.73
C ARG A 32 0.19 3.44 -13.48
N ALA A 33 0.99 3.30 -12.44
CA ALA A 33 0.90 4.09 -11.22
C ALA A 33 2.32 4.34 -10.71
N GLY A 34 2.65 5.62 -10.51
CA GLY A 34 3.97 6.06 -10.06
C GLY A 34 4.38 5.44 -8.72
N ALA A 35 5.67 5.49 -8.43
CA ALA A 35 6.23 4.94 -7.22
C ALA A 35 5.85 5.74 -5.97
N HIS A 36 5.21 5.09 -4.99
CA HIS A 36 4.71 5.71 -3.75
C HIS A 36 4.74 4.75 -2.56
N THR A 37 4.47 5.27 -1.37
CA THR A 37 4.09 4.50 -0.17
C THR A 37 2.64 4.79 0.18
N ASP A 38 2.00 3.86 0.89
CA ASP A 38 0.64 4.07 1.38
C ASP A 38 0.65 4.84 2.70
N TYR A 39 -0.30 5.73 2.91
CA TYR A 39 -0.29 6.59 4.09
C TYR A 39 -0.78 5.90 5.37
N GLY A 40 -1.70 4.94 5.24
CA GLY A 40 -2.43 4.34 6.36
C GLY A 40 -1.66 3.31 7.18
N LEU A 41 -2.41 2.51 7.94
CA LEU A 41 -1.84 1.44 8.76
C LEU A 41 -1.39 0.26 7.89
N LEU A 42 -2.34 -0.29 7.15
CA LEU A 42 -2.13 -1.45 6.28
C LEU A 42 -3.02 -1.33 5.05
N THR A 43 -2.56 -1.95 3.97
CA THR A 43 -3.30 -2.05 2.72
C THR A 43 -3.46 -3.53 2.37
N ILE A 44 -4.67 -3.92 2.00
CA ILE A 44 -4.98 -5.25 1.50
C ILE A 44 -5.35 -5.12 0.02
N LEU A 45 -4.52 -5.71 -0.83
CA LEU A 45 -4.70 -5.71 -2.27
C LEU A 45 -5.20 -7.09 -2.74
N PHE A 46 -6.32 -7.04 -3.46
CA PHE A 46 -6.87 -8.15 -4.21
C PHE A 46 -6.47 -7.98 -5.67
N GLN A 47 -5.73 -8.94 -6.19
CA GLN A 47 -5.29 -9.00 -7.58
C GLN A 47 -5.78 -10.28 -8.25
N GLN A 48 -5.96 -10.22 -9.56
CA GLN A 48 -6.39 -11.38 -10.35
C GLN A 48 -5.18 -12.11 -10.94
N GLU A 49 -5.32 -13.42 -11.10
CA GLU A 49 -4.38 -14.24 -11.84
C GLU A 49 -4.20 -13.70 -13.27
N GLY A 50 -2.96 -13.68 -13.76
CA GLY A 50 -2.63 -13.16 -15.09
C GLY A 50 -2.65 -11.64 -15.22
N GLN A 51 -2.88 -10.87 -14.13
CA GLN A 51 -2.86 -9.40 -14.13
C GLN A 51 -1.73 -8.83 -13.26
N GLN A 52 -0.51 -9.29 -13.56
CA GLN A 52 0.73 -8.85 -12.94
C GLN A 52 1.00 -7.35 -13.16
N GLY A 53 1.92 -6.78 -12.39
CA GLY A 53 2.37 -5.39 -12.58
C GLY A 53 2.75 -4.67 -11.31
N LEU A 54 2.33 -5.15 -10.14
CA LEU A 54 2.81 -4.61 -8.87
C LEU A 54 4.32 -4.90 -8.73
N GLN A 55 5.09 -3.87 -8.39
CA GLN A 55 6.51 -3.97 -8.11
C GLN A 55 6.85 -3.29 -6.78
N LEU A 56 7.78 -3.87 -6.03
CA LEU A 56 8.29 -3.36 -4.76
C LEU A 56 9.73 -2.88 -4.91
N ASN A 57 10.04 -1.75 -4.29
CA ASN A 57 11.40 -1.27 -4.18
C ASN A 57 12.02 -1.81 -2.88
N VAL A 58 12.73 -2.93 -2.97
CA VAL A 58 13.23 -3.67 -1.80
C VAL A 58 14.51 -3.06 -1.22
N ASN A 59 15.33 -2.42 -2.06
CA ASN A 59 16.66 -1.93 -1.68
C ASN A 59 16.76 -0.40 -1.57
N GLN A 60 15.63 0.32 -1.63
CA GLN A 60 15.58 1.80 -1.65
C GLN A 60 16.46 2.43 -2.74
N ASN A 61 16.76 1.66 -3.79
CA ASN A 61 17.47 2.09 -4.98
C ASN A 61 16.43 2.27 -6.09
N ASP A 62 16.36 3.45 -6.71
CA ASP A 62 15.35 3.78 -7.72
C ASP A 62 15.37 2.85 -8.93
N ASP A 63 16.47 2.14 -9.16
CA ASP A 63 16.62 1.20 -10.27
C ASP A 63 16.24 -0.26 -9.93
N ASP A 64 15.96 -0.57 -8.66
CA ASP A 64 15.76 -1.96 -8.21
C ASP A 64 14.30 -2.23 -7.78
N TRP A 65 13.56 -2.87 -8.70
CA TRP A 65 12.13 -3.16 -8.56
C TRP A 65 11.86 -4.66 -8.70
N ALA A 66 11.41 -5.28 -7.61
CA ALA A 66 11.04 -6.69 -7.58
C ALA A 66 9.55 -6.88 -7.91
N PRO A 67 9.18 -7.77 -8.86
CA PRO A 67 7.77 -8.06 -9.15
C PRO A 67 7.10 -8.80 -7.99
N VAL A 68 5.81 -8.52 -7.76
CA VAL A 68 4.96 -9.29 -6.83
C VAL A 68 4.10 -10.25 -7.63
N GLU A 69 4.52 -11.51 -7.67
CA GLU A 69 3.79 -12.54 -8.40
C GLU A 69 2.48 -12.92 -7.73
N PHE A 70 1.44 -13.18 -8.53
CA PHE A 70 0.25 -13.87 -8.05
C PHE A 70 0.62 -15.27 -7.55
N GLN A 71 0.36 -15.55 -6.28
CA GLN A 71 0.59 -16.84 -5.65
C GLN A 71 -0.75 -17.56 -5.46
N PRO A 72 -1.09 -18.60 -6.26
CA PRO A 72 -2.32 -19.33 -6.07
C PRO A 72 -2.37 -20.02 -4.70
N SER A 73 -3.56 -20.28 -4.18
CA SER A 73 -3.73 -21.07 -2.95
C SER A 73 -3.30 -22.51 -3.20
N ASP A 74 -2.36 -23.02 -2.40
CA ASP A 74 -1.96 -24.44 -2.43
C ASP A 74 -3.10 -25.38 -2.02
N ASP A 75 -4.10 -24.83 -1.33
CA ASP A 75 -5.27 -25.54 -0.85
C ASP A 75 -6.47 -25.22 -1.76
N ILE A 76 -6.62 -26.03 -2.82
CA ILE A 76 -7.72 -25.95 -3.80
C ILE A 76 -9.10 -26.12 -3.15
N THR A 77 -9.16 -26.61 -1.90
CA THR A 77 -10.42 -26.79 -1.15
C THR A 77 -10.82 -25.54 -0.38
N LYS A 78 -9.93 -24.56 -0.23
CA LYS A 78 -10.22 -23.26 0.38
C LYS A 78 -10.61 -22.25 -0.70
N GLU A 79 -11.86 -21.82 -0.63
CA GLU A 79 -12.36 -20.69 -1.40
C GLU A 79 -11.75 -19.39 -0.83
N GLY A 80 -10.62 -18.95 -1.40
CA GLY A 80 -9.98 -17.71 -0.99
C GLY A 80 -9.00 -17.20 -2.04
N ALA A 81 -9.14 -15.94 -2.44
CA ALA A 81 -8.15 -15.29 -3.27
C ALA A 81 -6.89 -14.97 -2.45
N PRO A 82 -5.69 -15.14 -3.00
CA PRO A 82 -4.47 -14.69 -2.33
C PRO A 82 -4.51 -13.17 -2.14
N LEU A 83 -4.03 -12.72 -0.98
CA LEU A 83 -4.02 -11.31 -0.59
C LEU A 83 -2.58 -10.83 -0.53
N VAL A 84 -2.31 -9.69 -1.17
CA VAL A 84 -1.09 -8.94 -0.92
C VAL A 84 -1.37 -7.97 0.22
N VAL A 85 -0.54 -8.00 1.25
CA VAL A 85 -0.65 -7.10 2.40
C VAL A 85 0.62 -6.28 2.51
N ASN A 86 0.49 -4.96 2.59
CA ASN A 86 1.61 -4.06 2.85
C ASN A 86 1.29 -3.11 4.01
N PHE A 87 2.34 -2.63 4.66
CA PHE A 87 2.25 -1.68 5.75
C PHE A 87 2.52 -0.25 5.26
N GLY A 88 1.74 0.70 5.76
CA GLY A 88 1.85 2.10 5.35
C GLY A 88 2.73 2.94 6.29
N ASP A 89 2.90 4.20 5.90
CA ASP A 89 3.70 5.20 6.58
C ASP A 89 3.26 5.40 8.03
N LEU A 90 1.96 5.36 8.32
CA LEU A 90 1.43 5.48 9.68
C LEU A 90 1.94 4.34 10.55
N PHE A 91 1.95 3.10 10.07
CA PHE A 91 2.44 1.99 10.87
C PHE A 91 3.96 2.02 11.05
N GLN A 92 4.69 2.46 10.02
CA GLN A 92 6.12 2.74 10.15
C GLN A 92 6.38 3.80 11.23
N PHE A 93 5.62 4.90 11.22
CA PHE A 93 5.71 5.94 12.24
C PHE A 93 5.44 5.37 13.64
N TRP A 94 4.30 4.68 13.80
CA TRP A 94 3.81 4.16 15.08
C TRP A 94 4.73 3.09 15.68
N THR A 95 5.40 2.31 14.82
CA THR A 95 6.36 1.27 15.23
C THR A 95 7.79 1.78 15.38
N ASN A 96 8.02 3.10 15.43
CA ASN A 96 9.36 3.69 15.53
C ASN A 96 10.31 3.20 14.43
N ASP A 97 9.79 3.13 13.20
CA ASP A 97 10.48 2.69 11.99
C ASP A 97 10.95 1.23 12.02
N ILE A 98 10.46 0.41 12.94
CA ILE A 98 10.78 -1.03 12.98
C ILE A 98 10.12 -1.76 11.81
N ILE A 99 8.84 -1.49 11.57
CA ILE A 99 8.13 -1.99 10.39
C ILE A 99 8.24 -0.94 9.29
N LYS A 100 8.70 -1.34 8.11
CA LYS A 100 8.94 -0.41 7.00
C LYS A 100 7.72 -0.30 6.10
N SER A 101 7.41 0.94 5.68
CA SER A 101 6.53 1.15 4.55
C SER A 101 7.32 0.99 3.26
N THR A 102 7.00 -0.06 2.51
CA THR A 102 7.72 -0.40 1.29
C THR A 102 7.18 0.41 0.12
N ARG A 103 8.07 1.13 -0.55
CA ARG A 103 7.73 1.87 -1.77
C ARG A 103 7.37 0.87 -2.87
N HIS A 104 6.27 1.14 -3.57
CA HIS A 104 5.74 0.26 -4.59
C HIS A 104 5.21 1.07 -5.78
N ARG A 105 5.10 0.43 -6.94
CA ARG A 105 4.56 1.02 -8.17
C ARG A 105 3.77 -0.03 -8.95
N VAL A 106 2.99 0.42 -9.92
CA VAL A 106 2.32 -0.49 -10.88
C VAL A 106 2.94 -0.26 -12.25
N ALA A 107 3.69 -1.24 -12.74
CA ALA A 107 4.21 -1.26 -14.10
C ALA A 107 3.12 -1.69 -15.09
N VAL A 108 3.34 -1.39 -16.36
CA VAL A 108 2.51 -1.92 -17.45
C VAL A 108 2.62 -3.46 -17.47
N PRO A 109 1.49 -4.19 -17.45
CA PRO A 109 1.53 -5.65 -17.52
C PRO A 109 2.12 -6.11 -18.86
N GLU A 110 2.72 -7.30 -18.88
CA GLU A 110 3.22 -7.92 -20.12
C GLU A 110 2.13 -8.01 -21.21
N SER A 111 0.87 -8.22 -20.81
CA SER A 111 -0.28 -8.16 -21.71
C SER A 111 -0.93 -6.77 -21.70
N ARG A 112 -0.58 -5.94 -22.68
CA ARG A 112 -1.20 -4.61 -22.91
C ARG A 112 -2.65 -4.68 -23.40
N LEU A 113 -3.06 -5.86 -23.89
CA LEU A 113 -4.31 -6.09 -24.62
C LEU A 113 -5.54 -6.37 -23.72
N LYS A 114 -5.38 -6.38 -22.39
CA LYS A 114 -6.47 -6.62 -21.44
C LYS A 114 -6.51 -5.53 -20.38
N ASP A 115 -7.72 -5.23 -19.92
CA ASP A 115 -7.92 -4.42 -18.73
C ASP A 115 -7.34 -5.15 -17.51
N ARG A 116 -6.76 -4.40 -16.58
CA ARG A 116 -6.38 -4.87 -15.24
C ARG A 116 -7.34 -4.33 -14.20
N TYR A 117 -7.79 -5.18 -13.30
CA TYR A 117 -8.67 -4.87 -12.19
C TYR A 117 -7.98 -5.20 -10.87
N SER A 118 -8.19 -4.35 -9.89
CA SER A 118 -7.78 -4.64 -8.51
C SER A 118 -8.73 -3.98 -7.52
N ILE A 119 -8.88 -4.59 -6.37
CA ILE A 119 -9.57 -3.99 -5.22
C ILE A 119 -8.52 -3.74 -4.16
N VAL A 120 -8.52 -2.52 -3.61
CA VAL A 120 -7.57 -2.12 -2.57
C VAL A 120 -8.36 -1.68 -1.36
N PHE A 121 -8.08 -2.29 -0.22
CA PHE A 121 -8.66 -1.90 1.05
C PHE A 121 -7.58 -1.22 1.90
N PHE A 122 -7.64 0.11 1.96
CA PHE A 122 -6.76 0.93 2.77
C PHE A 122 -7.35 1.04 4.16
N VAL A 123 -6.63 0.59 5.18
CA VAL A 123 -7.09 0.62 6.56
C VAL A 123 -6.38 1.73 7.31
N HIS A 124 -7.18 2.54 7.99
CA HIS A 124 -6.74 3.56 8.93
C HIS A 124 -7.30 3.24 10.31
N PRO A 125 -6.57 3.59 11.39
CA PRO A 125 -7.16 3.67 12.72
C PRO A 125 -8.30 4.71 12.78
N GLU A 126 -8.96 4.82 13.94
CA GLU A 126 -9.81 5.98 14.22
C GLU A 126 -8.95 7.25 14.29
N ASP A 127 -9.49 8.38 13.85
CA ASP A 127 -8.78 9.64 13.63
C ASP A 127 -8.08 10.20 14.89
N ASP A 128 -8.64 9.94 16.06
CA ASP A 128 -8.13 10.35 17.38
C ASP A 128 -7.13 9.36 17.98
N THR A 129 -6.87 8.23 17.31
CA THR A 129 -5.90 7.23 17.77
C THR A 129 -4.54 7.87 17.94
N SER A 130 -4.04 7.89 19.18
CA SER A 130 -2.71 8.40 19.50
C SER A 130 -1.63 7.50 18.91
N LEU A 131 -0.72 8.10 18.13
CA LEU A 131 0.45 7.42 17.57
C LEU A 131 1.70 7.56 18.45
N GLU A 132 1.52 7.87 19.74
CA GLU A 132 2.60 7.90 20.71
C GLU A 132 3.19 6.50 20.88
N GLY A 133 4.24 6.21 20.09
CA GLY A 133 5.15 5.07 20.14
C GLY A 133 4.60 3.76 20.72
N TRP A 134 4.44 2.73 19.89
CA TRP A 134 3.97 1.42 20.32
C TRP A 134 4.89 0.79 21.38
N ASN A 135 4.49 0.83 22.65
CA ASN A 135 5.30 0.30 23.74
C ASN A 135 5.11 -1.22 23.87
N SER A 136 5.96 -2.00 23.20
CA SER A 136 5.98 -3.46 23.33
C SER A 136 7.39 -4.00 23.50
N LYS A 137 7.50 -5.29 23.85
CA LYS A 137 8.79 -6.00 23.88
C LYS A 137 9.55 -5.91 22.54
N TYR A 138 8.84 -5.82 21.42
CA TYR A 138 9.41 -5.88 20.07
C TYR A 138 9.61 -4.51 19.44
N ILE A 139 8.92 -3.48 19.95
CA ILE A 139 9.03 -2.11 19.47
C ILE A 139 9.63 -1.29 20.62
N PRO A 140 10.94 -0.96 20.54
CA PRO A 140 11.60 -0.18 21.57
C PRO A 140 10.97 1.21 21.66
N LYS A 141 11.14 1.85 22.82
CA LYS A 141 10.77 3.25 22.98
C LYS A 141 11.41 4.10 21.89
N ASP A 142 10.65 5.09 21.46
CA ASP A 142 11.12 6.05 20.49
C ASP A 142 12.38 6.76 21.01
N LYS A 143 13.44 6.71 20.20
CA LYS A 143 14.72 7.37 20.48
C LYS A 143 14.81 8.75 19.83
N ASN A 144 13.95 9.02 18.86
CA ASN A 144 14.00 10.21 18.03
C ASN A 144 13.07 11.33 18.53
N ASN A 145 12.31 11.08 19.60
CA ASN A 145 11.34 12.02 20.16
C ASN A 145 10.40 12.58 19.08
N LYS A 146 9.83 11.69 18.26
CA LYS A 146 8.83 11.98 17.26
C LYS A 146 7.68 12.78 17.88
N PRO A 147 7.04 13.66 17.09
CA PRO A 147 5.93 14.46 17.58
C PRO A 147 4.79 13.54 18.04
N LYS A 148 4.11 13.97 19.10
CA LYS A 148 2.89 13.33 19.59
C LYS A 148 1.77 13.76 18.66
N VAL A 149 1.33 12.85 17.81
CA VAL A 149 0.29 13.12 16.81
C VAL A 149 -0.78 12.03 16.84
N THR A 150 -1.99 12.35 16.39
CA THR A 150 -3.05 11.38 16.12
C THR A 150 -2.93 10.78 14.71
N ALA A 151 -3.72 9.74 14.43
CA ALA A 151 -3.81 9.14 13.10
C ALA A 151 -4.21 10.16 12.02
N TYR A 152 -5.17 11.04 12.32
CA TYR A 152 -5.60 12.09 11.41
C TYR A 152 -4.53 13.15 11.16
N GLU A 153 -3.87 13.63 12.22
CA GLU A 153 -2.77 14.60 12.09
C GLU A 153 -1.62 14.03 11.23
N HIS A 154 -1.27 12.76 11.44
CA HIS A 154 -0.28 12.08 10.60
C HIS A 154 -0.73 12.00 9.13
N LEU A 155 -2.00 11.68 8.86
CA LEU A 155 -2.54 11.68 7.49
C LEU A 155 -2.42 13.06 6.83
N LEU A 156 -2.77 14.13 7.53
CA LEU A 156 -2.65 15.50 7.02
C LEU A 156 -1.20 15.85 6.67
N MET A 157 -0.23 15.47 7.51
CA MET A 157 1.20 15.65 7.22
C MET A 157 1.61 14.97 5.91
N ARG A 158 1.13 13.75 5.64
CA ARG A 158 1.45 13.00 4.41
C ARG A 158 0.78 13.59 3.17
N LEU A 159 -0.45 14.08 3.30
CA LEU A 159 -1.14 14.77 2.21
C LEU A 159 -0.42 16.09 1.86
N GLU A 160 -0.03 16.88 2.85
CA GLU A 160 0.74 18.10 2.64
C GLU A 160 2.08 17.83 1.96
N ASP A 161 2.80 16.77 2.35
CA ASP A 161 4.07 16.42 1.72
C ASP A 161 3.93 15.97 0.26
N THR A 162 2.77 15.42 -0.11
CA THR A 162 2.53 14.90 -1.47
C THR A 162 2.09 16.00 -2.45
N TYR A 163 1.36 17.01 -1.97
CA TYR A 163 0.79 18.08 -2.80
C TYR A 163 1.56 19.42 -2.75
N LYS A 164 2.79 19.41 -2.22
CA LYS A 164 3.71 20.56 -2.25
C LYS A 164 4.31 20.81 -3.63
#